data_AF-A0A7C4Y8E5-F1
#
_entry.id   AF-A0A7C4Y8E5-F1
#
_cell.length_a   1.000
_cell.length_b   1.000
_cell.length_c   1.000
_cell.angle_alpha   90.00
_cell.angle_beta   90.00
_cell.angle_gamma   90.00
#
_symmetry.space_group_name_H-M   'P 1'
#
loop_
_entity.id
_entity.type
_entity.pdbx_description
1 polymer ?
#
loop_
_entity_poly.entity_id
_entity_poly.type
_entity_poly.pdbx_seq_one_letter_code
_entity_poly.pdbx_strand_id
1 'polypeptide(L)'
;MRLSPALKGGITAAAMIAIALITYYSGMPADSNFQYLVYVLYAGGIIWTILAYKNSEKYTGRFWDNFNQGFRCFIIVTLTMVLFTAVFSKMHPEFAEESAKLYKEELVKSNSKTPAEVDEVVKKYKNGYTMMLVYSSIFGYLIIGAIITAVTAALTTRRS
;
A
#
# COMPACT_ATOMS: atom_id res chain seq x y z
N MET A 1 19.94 -7.03 19.51
CA MET A 1 20.15 -6.25 18.26
C MET A 1 19.10 -5.14 18.16
N ARG A 2 19.48 -3.87 18.03
CA ARG A 2 18.53 -2.77 17.74
C ARG A 2 18.25 -2.76 16.24
N LEU A 3 17.04 -3.16 15.83
CA LEU A 3 16.64 -3.19 14.41
C LEU A 3 16.53 -1.77 13.85
N SER A 4 17.14 -1.52 12.68
CA SER A 4 17.03 -0.24 11.99
C SER A 4 15.59 -0.01 11.48
N PRO A 5 15.16 1.26 11.30
CA PRO A 5 13.85 1.57 10.73
C PRO A 5 13.63 0.93 9.35
N ALA A 6 14.67 0.89 8.52
CA ALA A 6 14.63 0.26 7.21
C ALA A 6 14.39 -1.25 7.31
N LEU A 7 15.05 -1.93 8.26
CA LEU A 7 14.86 -3.36 8.47
C LEU A 7 13.45 -3.68 9.00
N LYS A 8 12.89 -2.84 9.88
CA LYS A 8 11.48 -2.96 10.30
C LYS A 8 10.52 -2.73 9.14
N GLY A 9 10.82 -1.79 8.25
CA GLY A 9 10.11 -1.60 7.00
C GLY A 9 10.14 -2.85 6.13
N GLY A 10 11.32 -3.48 5.96
CA GLY A 10 11.45 -4.74 5.24
C GLY A 10 10.64 -5.88 5.85
N ILE A 11 10.66 -6.06 7.17
CA ILE A 11 9.85 -7.06 7.89
C ILE A 11 8.35 -6.79 7.67
N THR A 12 7.93 -5.53 7.78
CA THR A 12 6.53 -5.13 7.58
C THR A 12 6.08 -5.42 6.15
N ALA A 13 6.90 -5.08 5.15
CA ALA A 13 6.61 -5.36 3.75
C ALA A 13 6.52 -6.86 3.47
N ALA A 14 7.44 -7.66 4.03
CA ALA A 14 7.42 -9.11 3.90
C ALA A 14 6.14 -9.71 4.49
N ALA A 15 5.70 -9.24 5.66
CA ALA A 15 4.44 -9.68 6.27
C ALA A 15 3.22 -9.28 5.42
N MET A 16 3.20 -8.06 4.88
CA MET A 16 2.14 -7.59 3.98
C MET A 16 2.06 -8.43 2.69
N ILE A 17 3.21 -8.74 2.07
CA ILE A 17 3.29 -9.61 0.89
C ILE A 17 2.80 -11.01 1.23
N ALA A 18 3.18 -11.57 2.37
CA ALA A 18 2.71 -12.89 2.80
C ALA A 18 1.18 -12.93 2.90
N ILE A 19 0.55 -11.92 3.50
CA ILE A 19 -0.92 -11.83 3.56
C ILE A 19 -1.54 -11.69 2.17
N ALA A 20 -0.96 -10.87 1.29
CA ALA A 20 -1.46 -10.71 -0.08
C ALA A 20 -1.43 -12.04 -0.85
N LEU A 21 -0.32 -12.79 -0.74
CA LEU A 21 -0.19 -14.11 -1.38
C LEU A 21 -1.13 -15.15 -0.76
N ILE A 22 -1.29 -15.18 0.56
CA ILE A 22 -2.23 -16.08 1.23
C ILE A 22 -3.66 -15.81 0.74
N THR A 23 -4.05 -14.54 0.64
CA THR A 23 -5.39 -14.13 0.18
C THR A 23 -5.62 -14.61 -1.25
N TYR A 24 -4.63 -14.42 -2.13
CA TYR A 24 -4.68 -14.89 -3.52
C TYR A 24 -4.79 -16.41 -3.63
N TYR A 25 -3.88 -17.16 -3.00
CA TYR A 25 -3.86 -18.64 -3.10
C TYR A 25 -5.03 -19.31 -2.38
N SER A 26 -5.68 -18.62 -1.43
CA SER A 26 -6.90 -19.11 -0.79
C SER A 26 -8.15 -18.91 -1.65
N GLY A 27 -8.03 -18.30 -2.84
CA GLY A 27 -9.15 -18.01 -3.72
C GLY A 27 -10.11 -16.97 -3.13
N MET A 28 -9.67 -16.15 -2.18
CA MET A 28 -10.52 -15.12 -1.60
C MET A 28 -10.79 -14.02 -2.64
N PRO A 29 -12.00 -13.43 -2.63
CA PRO A 29 -12.32 -12.28 -3.46
C PRO A 29 -11.33 -11.13 -3.27
N ALA A 30 -11.07 -10.39 -4.35
CA ALA A 30 -10.18 -9.23 -4.35
C ALA A 30 -10.75 -8.02 -3.60
N ASP A 31 -11.99 -8.06 -3.13
CA ASP A 31 -12.62 -7.05 -2.26
C ASP A 31 -12.80 -7.56 -0.81
N SER A 32 -12.21 -8.72 -0.49
CA SER A 32 -12.33 -9.32 0.83
C SER A 32 -11.82 -8.38 1.93
N ASN A 33 -12.53 -8.36 3.05
CA ASN A 33 -12.12 -7.64 4.27
C ASN A 33 -10.71 -8.01 4.74
N PHE A 34 -10.20 -9.17 4.32
CA PHE A 34 -8.83 -9.61 4.60
C PHE A 34 -7.76 -8.65 4.04
N GLN A 35 -8.07 -7.88 3.00
CA GLN A 35 -7.17 -6.85 2.48
C GLN A 35 -6.97 -5.69 3.46
N TYR A 36 -7.95 -5.40 4.33
CA TYR A 36 -7.76 -4.40 5.38
C TYR A 36 -6.67 -4.80 6.38
N LEU A 37 -6.38 -6.09 6.53
CA LEU A 37 -5.29 -6.57 7.37
C LEU A 37 -3.92 -6.08 6.87
N VAL A 38 -3.75 -5.92 5.56
CA VAL A 38 -2.53 -5.35 4.96
C VAL A 38 -2.32 -3.92 5.46
N TYR A 39 -3.38 -3.11 5.52
CA TYR A 39 -3.32 -1.74 6.05
C TYR A 39 -3.09 -1.71 7.57
N VAL A 40 -3.66 -2.65 8.32
CA VAL A 40 -3.39 -2.79 9.76
C VAL A 40 -1.93 -3.14 10.02
N LEU A 41 -1.35 -4.08 9.26
CA LEU A 41 0.07 -4.41 9.34
C LEU A 41 0.95 -3.23 8.97
N TYR A 42 0.57 -2.50 7.92
CA TYR A 42 1.28 -1.30 7.50
C TYR A 42 1.33 -0.25 8.62
N ALA A 43 0.17 0.08 9.18
CA ALA A 43 0.06 1.01 10.31
C ALA A 43 0.85 0.51 11.53
N GLY A 44 0.68 -0.76 11.88
CA GLY A 44 1.36 -1.42 12.99
C GLY A 44 2.87 -1.37 12.86
N GLY A 45 3.43 -1.61 11.67
CA GLY A 45 4.88 -1.54 11.41
C GLY A 45 5.46 -0.15 11.59
N ILE A 46 4.74 0.88 11.15
CA ILE A 46 5.12 2.29 11.34
C ILE A 46 5.08 2.65 12.84
N ILE A 47 3.97 2.34 13.51
CA ILE A 47 3.78 2.63 14.94
C ILE A 47 4.85 1.93 15.77
N TRP A 48 5.08 0.64 15.51
CA TRP A 48 6.14 -0.14 16.16
C TRP A 48 7.52 0.49 15.97
N THR A 49 7.81 0.99 14.76
CA THR A 49 9.08 1.65 14.48
C THR A 49 9.29 2.88 15.35
N ILE A 50 8.29 3.76 15.43
CA ILE A 50 8.37 5.00 16.21
C ILE A 50 8.42 4.71 17.71
N LEU A 51 7.59 3.79 18.22
CA LEU A 51 7.59 3.40 19.64
C LEU A 51 8.91 2.76 20.07
N ALA A 52 9.50 1.93 19.22
CA ALA A 52 10.80 1.34 19.50
C ALA A 52 11.93 2.39 19.50
N TYR A 53 11.81 3.47 18.72
CA TYR A 53 12.74 4.61 18.81
C TYR A 53 12.53 5.41 20.11
N LYS A 54 11.27 5.68 20.48
CA LYS A 54 10.91 6.34 21.75
C LYS A 54 11.53 5.64 22.97
N ASN A 55 11.56 4.31 22.96
CA ASN A 55 12.12 3.50 24.05
C ASN A 55 13.64 3.29 23.95
N SER A 56 14.34 4.01 23.07
CA SER A 56 15.78 3.90 22.89
C SER A 56 16.54 5.03 23.58
N GLU A 57 17.81 4.78 23.93
CA GLU A 57 18.72 5.81 24.47
C GLU A 57 18.93 7.00 23.53
N LYS A 58 18.65 6.85 22.23
CA LYS A 58 18.82 7.89 21.21
C LYS A 58 17.60 8.80 21.06
N TYR A 59 16.58 8.59 21.89
CA TYR A 59 15.34 9.35 21.84
C TYR A 59 15.56 10.80 22.29
N THR A 60 15.25 11.74 21.40
CA THR A 60 15.45 13.18 21.63
C THR A 60 14.19 13.91 22.10
N GLY A 61 13.03 13.25 22.07
CA GLY A 61 11.74 13.89 22.35
C GLY A 61 11.20 14.79 21.23
N ARG A 62 11.92 14.95 20.11
CA ARG A 62 11.54 15.88 19.03
C ARG A 62 10.64 15.22 17.98
N PHE A 63 9.65 15.98 17.50
CA PHE A 63 8.72 15.54 16.45
C PHE A 63 9.46 15.05 15.20
N TRP A 64 10.38 15.86 14.67
CA TRP A 64 11.07 15.54 13.42
C TRP A 64 11.92 14.28 13.49
N ASP A 65 12.51 14.00 14.66
CA ASP A 65 13.27 12.77 14.86
C ASP A 65 12.35 11.54 14.84
N ASN A 66 11.18 11.62 15.50
CA ASN A 66 10.15 10.57 15.43
C ASN A 66 9.60 10.38 14.01
N PHE A 67 9.27 11.48 13.33
CA PHE A 67 8.76 11.47 11.96
C PHE A 67 9.76 10.80 11.01
N ASN A 68 11.05 11.13 11.13
CA ASN A 68 12.11 10.55 10.30
C ASN A 68 12.22 9.02 10.49
N GLN A 69 12.00 8.50 11.71
CA GLN A 69 11.96 7.05 11.92
C GLN A 69 10.79 6.39 11.17
N GLY A 70 9.58 6.94 11.30
CA GLY A 70 8.41 6.44 10.58
C GLY A 70 8.58 6.54 9.06
N PHE A 71 9.09 7.68 8.57
CA PHE A 71 9.38 7.92 7.16
C PHE A 71 10.31 6.86 6.56
N ARG A 72 11.45 6.60 7.21
CA ARG A 72 12.42 5.58 6.76
C ARG A 72 11.83 4.17 6.76
N CYS A 73 10.89 3.88 7.65
CA CYS A 73 10.18 2.60 7.63
C CYS A 73 9.20 2.54 6.47
N PHE A 74 8.27 3.50 6.38
CA PHE A 74 7.19 3.41 5.41
C PHE A 74 7.66 3.57 3.97
N ILE A 75 8.73 4.33 3.70
CA ILE A 75 9.28 4.46 2.34
C ILE A 75 9.83 3.12 1.82
N ILE A 76 10.46 2.33 2.69
CA ILE A 76 10.93 0.99 2.35
C ILE A 76 9.74 0.07 2.05
N VAL A 77 8.69 0.15 2.86
CA VAL A 77 7.46 -0.59 2.60
C VAL A 77 6.85 -0.18 1.27
N THR A 78 6.71 1.12 1.00
CA THR A 78 6.14 1.64 -0.25
C THR A 78 6.91 1.12 -1.46
N LEU A 79 8.24 1.26 -1.48
CA LEU A 79 9.06 0.81 -2.61
C LEU A 79 8.93 -0.70 -2.84
N THR A 80 8.92 -1.48 -1.75
CA THR A 80 8.80 -2.94 -1.82
C THR A 80 7.42 -3.36 -2.31
N MET A 81 6.35 -2.76 -1.80
CA MET A 81 4.98 -3.06 -2.20
C MET A 81 4.69 -2.63 -3.63
N VAL A 82 5.22 -1.49 -4.09
CA VAL A 82 5.08 -1.04 -5.48
C VAL A 82 5.76 -2.00 -6.44
N LEU A 83 6.98 -2.46 -6.10
CA LEU A 83 7.67 -3.47 -6.88
C LEU A 83 6.88 -4.78 -6.93
N PHE A 84 6.39 -5.23 -5.77
CA PHE A 84 5.54 -6.42 -5.67
C PHE A 84 4.29 -6.29 -6.54
N THR A 85 3.51 -5.20 -6.41
CA THR A 85 2.30 -4.96 -7.22
C THR A 85 2.60 -4.96 -8.72
N ALA A 86 3.71 -4.32 -9.13
CA ALA A 86 4.10 -4.27 -10.54
C ALA A 86 4.46 -5.65 -11.09
N VAL A 87 5.21 -6.46 -10.34
CA VAL A 87 5.60 -7.82 -10.74
C VAL A 87 4.38 -8.74 -10.72
N PHE A 88 3.61 -8.71 -9.65
CA PHE A 88 2.43 -9.56 -9.46
C PHE A 88 1.37 -9.28 -10.54
N SER A 89 1.06 -8.02 -10.83
CA SER A 89 0.12 -7.67 -11.90
C SER A 89 0.59 -8.11 -13.29
N LYS A 90 1.91 -8.14 -13.54
CA LYS A 90 2.45 -8.61 -14.83
C LYS A 90 2.43 -10.14 -14.95
N MET A 91 2.60 -10.84 -13.85
CA MET A 91 2.51 -12.31 -13.80
C MET A 91 1.07 -12.79 -13.94
N HIS A 92 0.10 -11.95 -13.55
CA HIS A 92 -1.32 -12.26 -13.54
C HIS A 92 -2.13 -11.32 -14.45
N PRO A 93 -1.97 -11.43 -15.79
CA PRO A 93 -2.70 -10.58 -16.73
C PRO A 93 -4.22 -10.78 -16.66
N GLU A 94 -4.71 -11.91 -16.14
CA GLU A 94 -6.12 -12.21 -15.95
C GLU A 94 -6.87 -11.13 -15.15
N PHE A 95 -6.20 -10.48 -14.19
CA PHE A 95 -6.82 -9.40 -13.41
C PHE A 95 -7.14 -8.19 -14.27
N ALA A 96 -6.28 -7.85 -15.22
CA ALA A 96 -6.55 -6.75 -16.15
C ALA A 96 -7.73 -7.10 -17.07
N GLU A 97 -7.90 -8.36 -17.43
CA GLU A 97 -9.01 -8.84 -18.26
C GLU A 97 -10.34 -8.80 -17.51
N GLU A 98 -10.37 -9.35 -16.31
CA GLU A 98 -11.56 -9.37 -15.46
C GLU A 98 -11.99 -7.96 -15.08
N SER A 99 -11.05 -7.11 -14.66
CA SER A 99 -11.33 -5.72 -14.30
C SER A 99 -11.83 -4.92 -15.51
N ALA A 100 -11.28 -5.15 -16.71
CA ALA A 100 -11.76 -4.50 -17.93
C ALA A 100 -13.17 -4.95 -18.32
N LYS A 101 -13.53 -6.22 -18.07
CA LYS A 101 -14.88 -6.73 -18.29
C LYS A 101 -15.88 -6.06 -17.35
N LEU A 102 -15.58 -6.01 -16.05
CA LEU A 102 -16.42 -5.31 -15.06
C LEU A 102 -16.61 -3.84 -15.42
N TYR A 103 -15.52 -3.17 -15.78
CA TYR A 103 -15.57 -1.77 -16.21
C TYR A 103 -16.40 -1.56 -17.48
N LYS A 104 -16.33 -2.48 -18.45
CA LYS A 104 -17.21 -2.45 -19.63
C LYS A 104 -18.68 -2.58 -19.24
N GLU A 105 -19.02 -3.49 -18.34
CA GLU A 105 -20.39 -3.69 -17.86
C GLU A 105 -20.93 -2.42 -17.18
N GLU A 106 -20.11 -1.73 -16.39
CA GLU A 106 -20.48 -0.44 -15.77
C GLU A 106 -20.73 0.65 -16.81
N LEU A 107 -19.87 0.77 -17.82
CA LEU A 107 -20.03 1.77 -18.89
C LEU A 107 -21.31 1.53 -19.71
N VAL A 108 -21.61 0.28 -20.05
CA VAL A 108 -22.85 -0.08 -20.77
C VAL A 108 -24.07 0.25 -19.91
N LYS A 109 -24.05 -0.08 -18.60
CA LYS A 109 -25.14 0.26 -17.67
C LYS A 109 -25.34 1.76 -17.53
N SER A 110 -24.27 2.56 -17.59
CA SER A 110 -24.34 4.02 -17.49
C SER A 110 -24.97 4.69 -18.72
N ASN A 111 -25.09 3.97 -19.85
CA ASN A 111 -25.63 4.44 -21.13
C ASN A 111 -25.03 5.77 -21.63
N SER A 112 -23.80 6.08 -21.20
CA SER A 112 -23.14 7.38 -21.40
C SER A 112 -22.24 7.45 -22.64
N LYS A 113 -22.09 6.32 -23.35
CA LYS A 113 -21.15 6.16 -24.47
C LYS A 113 -21.75 5.26 -25.56
N THR A 114 -21.36 5.53 -26.80
CA THR A 114 -21.66 4.64 -27.93
C THR A 114 -20.87 3.32 -27.82
N PRO A 115 -21.30 2.23 -28.47
CA PRO A 115 -20.57 0.95 -28.41
C PRO A 115 -19.10 1.04 -28.82
N ALA A 116 -18.78 1.84 -29.84
CA ALA A 116 -17.41 2.03 -30.32
C ALA A 116 -16.53 2.77 -29.29
N GLU A 117 -17.09 3.78 -28.61
CA GLU A 117 -16.38 4.51 -27.54
C GLU A 117 -16.17 3.63 -26.31
N VAL A 118 -17.13 2.75 -25.98
CA VAL A 118 -16.97 1.78 -24.87
C VAL A 118 -15.76 0.88 -25.14
N ASP A 119 -15.67 0.29 -26.32
CA ASP A 119 -14.57 -0.63 -26.66
C ASP A 119 -13.20 0.06 -26.64
N GLU A 120 -13.10 1.31 -27.12
CA GLU A 120 -11.87 2.07 -27.08
C GLU A 120 -11.42 2.38 -25.64
N VAL A 121 -12.34 2.84 -24.80
CA VAL A 121 -12.04 3.23 -23.41
C VAL A 121 -11.67 1.99 -22.59
N VAL A 122 -12.38 0.87 -22.77
CA VAL A 122 -12.07 -0.40 -22.09
C VAL A 122 -10.71 -0.95 -22.51
N LYS A 123 -10.33 -0.83 -23.79
CA LYS A 123 -9.00 -1.23 -24.27
C LYS A 123 -7.89 -0.39 -23.63
N LYS A 124 -8.08 0.93 -23.53
CA LYS A 124 -7.14 1.83 -22.83
C LYS A 124 -7.03 1.48 -21.35
N TYR A 125 -8.15 1.21 -20.70
CA TYR A 125 -8.20 0.79 -19.30
C TYR A 125 -7.40 -0.51 -19.07
N LYS A 126 -7.66 -1.56 -19.86
CA LYS A 126 -6.93 -2.84 -19.78
C LYS A 126 -5.42 -2.64 -19.93
N ASN A 127 -5.00 -1.89 -20.95
CA ASN A 127 -3.58 -1.64 -21.23
C ASN A 127 -2.91 -0.79 -20.14
N GLY A 128 -3.66 0.11 -19.51
CA GLY A 128 -3.20 0.97 -18.42
C GLY A 128 -3.30 0.35 -17.02
N TYR A 129 -3.88 -0.85 -16.89
CA TYR A 129 -4.24 -1.44 -15.60
C TYR A 129 -3.06 -1.52 -14.62
N THR A 130 -1.95 -2.11 -15.03
CA THR A 130 -0.75 -2.23 -14.18
C THR A 130 -0.21 -0.87 -13.78
N MET A 131 -0.20 0.10 -14.70
CA MET A 131 0.25 1.46 -14.42
C MET A 131 -0.67 2.14 -13.39
N MET A 132 -1.98 1.98 -13.53
CA MET A 132 -2.96 2.47 -12.57
C MET A 132 -2.72 1.86 -11.18
N LEU A 133 -2.57 0.53 -11.07
CA LEU A 133 -2.27 -0.13 -9.80
C LEU A 133 -0.98 0.38 -9.14
N VAL A 134 0.07 0.59 -9.93
CA VAL A 134 1.34 1.14 -9.46
C VAL A 134 1.14 2.55 -8.90
N TYR A 135 0.49 3.46 -9.63
CA TYR A 135 0.22 4.81 -9.15
C TYR A 135 -0.65 4.81 -7.90
N SER A 136 -1.74 4.05 -7.89
CA SER A 136 -2.62 3.90 -6.73
C SER A 136 -1.86 3.36 -5.52
N SER A 137 -0.96 2.40 -5.71
CA SER A 137 -0.11 1.88 -4.63
C SER A 137 0.87 2.94 -4.11
N ILE A 138 1.56 3.66 -4.99
CA ILE A 138 2.50 4.72 -4.60
C ILE A 138 1.79 5.77 -3.74
N PHE A 139 0.72 6.38 -4.26
CA PHE A 139 0.03 7.45 -3.56
C PHE A 139 -0.70 6.95 -2.32
N GLY A 140 -1.34 5.78 -2.40
CA GLY A 140 -2.03 5.18 -1.26
C GLY A 140 -1.10 4.96 -0.08
N TYR A 141 0.05 4.31 -0.29
CA TYR A 141 1.00 4.09 0.79
C TYR A 141 1.67 5.38 1.26
N LEU A 142 2.09 6.27 0.35
CA LEU A 142 2.73 7.53 0.75
C LEU A 142 1.82 8.42 1.62
N ILE A 143 0.55 8.59 1.22
CA ILE A 143 -0.41 9.43 1.96
C ILE A 143 -0.71 8.82 3.32
N ILE A 144 -1.11 7.54 3.35
CA ILE A 144 -1.47 6.85 4.59
C ILE A 144 -0.27 6.76 5.53
N GLY A 145 0.91 6.42 5.00
CA GLY A 145 2.16 6.33 5.75
C GLY A 145 2.57 7.67 6.36
N ALA A 146 2.44 8.76 5.61
CA ALA A 146 2.70 10.10 6.12
C ALA A 146 1.73 10.49 7.25
N ILE A 147 0.43 10.21 7.10
CA ILE A 147 -0.58 10.51 8.14
C ILE A 147 -0.28 9.73 9.42
N ILE A 148 -0.11 8.41 9.33
CA ILE A 148 0.15 7.56 10.50
C ILE A 148 1.46 7.97 11.17
N THR A 149 2.49 8.25 10.38
CA THR A 149 3.78 8.73 10.91
C THR A 149 3.63 10.06 11.62
N ALA A 150 2.95 11.04 11.02
CA ALA A 150 2.75 12.36 11.62
C ALA A 150 1.96 12.27 12.93
N VAL A 151 0.84 11.54 12.94
CA VAL A 151 0.01 11.34 14.14
C VAL A 151 0.82 10.66 15.24
N THR A 152 1.49 9.56 14.93
CA THR A 152 2.27 8.80 15.92
C THR A 152 3.47 9.62 16.42
N ALA A 153 4.15 10.35 15.55
CA ALA A 153 5.25 11.24 15.92
C ALA A 153 4.77 12.35 16.86
N ALA A 154 3.62 12.96 16.58
CA ALA A 154 3.02 13.98 17.45
C ALA A 154 2.66 13.43 18.83
N LEU A 155 2.02 12.25 18.89
CA LEU A 155 1.65 11.60 20.15
C LEU A 155 2.86 11.14 20.98
N THR A 156 4.00 10.90 20.33
CA THR A 156 5.23 10.44 20.96
C THR A 156 6.26 11.55 21.15
N THR A 157 5.94 12.80 20.82
CA THR A 157 6.80 13.96 21.08
C THR A 157 6.67 14.34 22.56
N ARG A 158 7.80 14.65 23.22
CA ARG A 158 7.77 15.10 24.61
C ARG A 158 7.21 16.52 24.63
N ARG A 159 6.05 16.72 25.26
CA ARG A 159 5.52 18.06 25.54
C ARG A 159 6.40 18.67 26.64
N SER A 160 7.24 19.62 26.25
CA SER A 160 7.96 20.54 27.15
C SER A 160 7.00 21.58 27.71
#